data_AF-A0A9D5NJ05-F1
#
_entry.id   AF-A0A9D5NJ05-F1
#
_cell.length_a   1.000
_cell.length_b   1.000
_cell.length_c   1.000
_cell.angle_alpha   90.00
_cell.angle_beta   90.00
_cell.angle_gamma   90.00
#
_symmetry.space_group_name_H-M   'P 1'
#
loop_
_entity.id
_entity.type
_entity.pdbx_description
1 polymer ?
#
loop_
_entity_poly.entity_id
_entity_poly.type
_entity_poly.pdbx_seq_one_letter_code
_entity_poly.pdbx_strand_id
1 'polypeptide(L)'
;MQKKIGKVLKVFIPKEYKNNQLLDEINSNKIGFKVMLEDGIIEIIQEQNEQNSAIMKNDLILITRQTISGKSLIDIELYDGEIYG
;
A
#
# COMPACT_ATOMS: atom_id res chain seq x y z
N MET A 1 -6.90 1.88 -16.59
CA MET A 1 -6.67 1.11 -15.35
C MET A 1 -5.44 0.24 -15.55
N GLN A 2 -4.50 0.22 -14.61
CA GLN A 2 -3.30 -0.60 -14.65
C GLN A 2 -3.27 -1.48 -13.40
N LYS A 3 -2.92 -2.75 -13.56
CA LYS A 3 -2.75 -3.71 -12.47
C LYS A 3 -1.32 -4.23 -12.46
N LYS A 4 -0.71 -4.37 -11.28
CA LYS A 4 0.61 -4.98 -11.09
C LYS A 4 0.61 -5.84 -9.83
N ILE A 5 1.28 -6.99 -9.89
CA ILE A 5 1.52 -7.81 -8.70
C ILE A 5 2.86 -7.38 -8.10
N GLY A 6 2.92 -7.30 -6.78
CA GLY A 6 4.15 -6.97 -6.07
C GLY A 6 4.30 -7.71 -4.75
N LYS A 7 5.54 -7.83 -4.28
CA LYS A 7 5.84 -8.44 -2.98
C LYS A 7 6.08 -7.35 -1.93
N VAL A 8 5.39 -7.44 -0.80
CA VAL A 8 5.56 -6.50 0.30
C VAL A 8 6.90 -6.75 0.98
N LEU A 9 7.79 -5.75 0.97
CA LEU A 9 9.08 -5.78 1.65
C LEU A 9 8.99 -5.27 3.08
N LYS A 10 8.09 -4.31 3.34
CA LYS A 10 7.90 -3.67 4.64
C LYS A 10 6.51 -3.04 4.74
N VAL A 11 5.89 -3.21 5.90
CA VAL A 11 4.70 -2.47 6.35
C VAL A 11 5.14 -1.49 7.44
N PHE A 12 4.62 -0.26 7.44
CA PHE A 12 4.99 0.76 8.41
C PHE A 12 3.89 1.81 8.60
N ILE A 13 3.90 2.50 9.74
CA ILE A 13 3.10 3.71 9.95
C ILE A 13 3.92 4.91 9.44
N PRO A 14 3.44 5.69 8.46
CA PRO A 14 4.16 6.84 7.96
C PRO A 14 4.23 7.91 9.04
N LYS A 15 5.36 8.62 9.11
CA LYS A 15 5.49 9.79 9.99
C LYS A 15 4.66 10.93 9.41
N GLU A 16 3.64 11.36 10.12
CA GLU A 16 2.81 12.50 9.74
C GLU A 16 3.10 13.68 10.67
N TYR A 17 3.13 14.89 10.12
CA TYR A 17 3.28 16.12 10.89
C TYR A 17 1.99 16.92 10.80
N LYS A 18 1.45 17.33 11.95
CA LYS A 18 0.30 18.24 12.04
C LYS A 18 0.71 19.43 12.90
N ASN A 19 0.57 20.65 12.36
CA ASN A 19 0.99 21.88 13.03
C ASN A 19 2.46 21.84 13.53
N ASN A 20 3.38 21.33 12.70
CA ASN A 20 4.81 21.11 13.02
C ASN A 20 5.10 20.14 14.17
N GLN A 21 4.10 19.40 14.66
CA GLN A 21 4.27 18.33 15.64
C GLN A 21 4.18 16.98 14.93
N LEU A 22 5.09 16.06 15.27
CA LEU A 22 5.00 14.68 14.82
C LEU A 22 3.75 14.07 15.46
N LEU A 23 2.84 13.58 14.63
CA LEU A 23 1.67 12.88 15.08
C LEU A 23 2.12 11.54 15.67
N ASP A 24 1.72 11.24 16.90
CA ASP A 24 1.97 9.94 17.50
C ASP A 24 1.38 8.83 16.62
N GLU A 25 2.10 7.71 16.49
CA GLU A 25 1.72 6.59 15.62
C GLU A 25 0.32 6.06 15.94
N ILE A 26 -0.12 6.14 17.21
CA ILE A 26 -1.45 5.75 17.69
C ILE A 26 -2.57 6.61 17.06
N ASN A 27 -2.27 7.85 16.68
CA ASN A 27 -3.24 8.78 16.10
C ASN A 27 -3.23 8.78 14.56
N SER A 28 -2.35 8.01 13.94
CA SER A 28 -2.27 7.91 12.48
C SER A 28 -3.36 6.98 11.96
N ASN A 29 -4.14 7.46 10.98
CA ASN A 29 -5.05 6.62 10.22
C ASN A 29 -4.42 6.14 8.90
N LYS A 30 -3.09 6.20 8.77
CA LYS A 30 -2.38 5.82 7.55
C LYS A 30 -1.48 4.63 7.76
N ILE A 31 -1.36 3.86 6.69
CA ILE A 31 -0.48 2.71 6.57
C ILE A 31 0.37 2.83 5.30
N GLY A 32 1.64 2.44 5.41
CA GLY A 32 2.64 2.52 4.37
C GLY A 32 3.18 1.14 3.99
N PHE A 33 3.40 0.92 2.70
CA PHE A 33 3.94 -0.31 2.14
C PHE A 33 5.14 0.00 1.26
N LYS A 34 6.26 -0.69 1.48
CA LYS A 34 7.32 -0.80 0.47
C LYS A 34 7.12 -2.08 -0.30
N VAL A 35 6.96 -1.98 -1.61
CA VAL A 35 6.59 -3.09 -2.48
C VAL A 35 7.62 -3.26 -3.58
N MET A 36 8.14 -4.47 -3.74
CA MET A 36 8.97 -4.86 -4.87
C MET A 36 8.06 -5.20 -6.06
N LEU A 37 8.27 -4.49 -7.16
CA LEU A 37 7.74 -4.81 -8.49
C LEU A 37 8.88 -5.28 -9.40
N GLU A 38 8.55 -5.82 -10.56
CA GLU A 38 9.53 -6.17 -11.60
C GLU A 38 10.41 -4.97 -12.02
N ASP A 39 9.80 -3.78 -12.09
CA ASP A 39 10.47 -2.55 -12.52
C ASP A 39 11.17 -1.79 -11.37
N GLY A 40 11.12 -2.32 -10.14
CA GLY A 40 11.75 -1.71 -8.96
C GLY A 40 10.86 -1.58 -7.74
N ILE A 41 11.35 -0.85 -6.73
CA ILE A 41 10.66 -0.69 -5.44
C ILE A 41 9.83 0.59 -5.44
N ILE A 42 8.57 0.48 -5.02
CA ILE A 42 7.69 1.62 -4.81
C ILE A 42 7.27 1.72 -3.34
N GLU A 43 6.87 2.93 -2.94
CA GLU A 43 6.23 3.20 -1.66
C GLU A 43 4.78 3.61 -1.89
N ILE A 44 3.86 3.00 -1.15
CA ILE A 44 2.42 3.28 -1.19
C ILE A 44 2.01 3.70 0.20
N ILE A 45 1.39 4.88 0.33
CA ILE A 45 0.82 5.37 1.59
C ILE A 45 -0.65 5.66 1.34
N GLN A 46 -1.52 5.10 2.19
CA GLN A 46 -2.97 5.26 2.09
C GLN A 46 -3.62 5.21 3.47
N GLU A 47 -4.90 5.60 3.54
CA GLU A 47 -5.69 5.43 4.75
C GLU A 47 -5.88 3.95 5.07
N GLN A 48 -5.85 3.62 6.35
CA GLN A 48 -6.06 2.25 6.80
C GLN A 48 -7.52 1.84 6.60
N ASN A 49 -7.73 0.63 6.10
CA ASN A 49 -9.04 0.00 6.00
C ASN A 49 -8.93 -1.51 6.31
N GLU A 50 -10.05 -2.23 6.36
CA GLU A 50 -10.07 -3.66 6.70
C GLU A 50 -9.21 -4.50 5.74
N GLN A 51 -9.18 -4.16 4.45
CA GLN A 51 -8.44 -4.92 3.43
C GLN A 51 -6.94 -4.71 3.54
N ASN A 52 -6.49 -3.46 3.64
CA ASN A 52 -5.07 -3.14 3.66
C ASN A 52 -4.42 -3.35 5.02
N SER A 53 -5.20 -3.35 6.10
CA SER A 53 -4.69 -3.62 7.46
C SER A 53 -4.27 -5.07 7.66
N ALA A 54 -4.81 -5.99 6.85
CA ALA A 54 -4.45 -7.40 6.89
C ALA A 54 -3.14 -7.74 6.15
N ILE A 55 -2.61 -6.82 5.34
CA ILE A 55 -1.41 -7.04 4.52
C ILE A 55 -0.15 -7.00 5.40
N MET A 56 0.67 -8.04 5.31
CA MET A 56 1.91 -8.22 6.06
C MET A 56 3.15 -8.25 5.14
N LYS A 57 4.32 -8.20 5.78
CA LYS A 57 5.59 -8.39 5.08
C LYS A 57 5.63 -9.77 4.43
N ASN A 58 6.13 -9.82 3.20
CA ASN A 58 6.26 -10.96 2.30
C ASN A 58 4.98 -11.35 1.56
N ASP A 59 3.84 -10.75 1.85
CA ASP A 59 2.62 -11.00 1.09
C ASP A 59 2.78 -10.57 -0.35
N LEU A 60 2.13 -11.31 -1.24
CA LEU A 60 1.88 -10.87 -2.60
C LEU A 60 0.61 -10.02 -2.58
N ILE A 61 0.65 -8.90 -3.27
CA ILE A 61 -0.47 -7.97 -3.37
C ILE A 61 -0.74 -7.61 -4.82
N LEU A 62 -1.99 -7.35 -5.13
CA LEU A 62 -2.41 -6.76 -6.39
C LEU A 62 -2.54 -5.26 -6.19
N ILE A 63 -1.80 -4.49 -6.98
CA ILE A 63 -1.86 -3.03 -6.99
C ILE A 63 -2.66 -2.59 -8.20
N THR A 64 -3.77 -1.92 -7.96
CA THR A 64 -4.61 -1.31 -8.99
C THR A 64 -4.39 0.21 -9.01
N ARG A 65 -3.93 0.74 -10.15
CA ARG A 65 -3.81 2.18 -10.39
C ARG A 65 -4.83 2.64 -11.41
N GLN A 66 -5.55 3.70 -11.09
CA GLN A 66 -6.54 4.30 -11.97
C GLN A 66 -6.49 5.82 -11.92
N THR A 67 -6.76 6.47 -13.05
CA THR A 67 -6.92 7.92 -13.11
C THR A 67 -8.39 8.22 -13.39
N ILE A 68 -9.08 8.85 -12.44
CA ILE A 68 -10.49 9.23 -12.57
C ILE A 68 -10.57 10.75 -12.43
N SER A 69 -11.10 11.42 -13.46
CA SER A 69 -11.23 12.90 -13.48
C SER A 69 -9.92 13.62 -13.14
N GLY A 70 -8.79 13.13 -13.65
CA GLY A 70 -7.45 13.67 -13.40
C GLY A 70 -6.83 13.32 -12.04
N LYS A 71 -7.54 12.61 -11.16
CA LYS A 71 -7.03 12.15 -9.87
C LYS A 71 -6.49 10.73 -9.98
N SER A 72 -5.25 10.51 -9.52
CA SER A 72 -4.67 9.16 -9.41
C SER A 72 -5.17 8.49 -8.13
N LEU A 73 -5.78 7.33 -8.28
CA LEU A 73 -6.19 6.46 -7.18
C LEU A 73 -5.35 5.18 -7.24
N ILE A 74 -4.89 4.74 -6.08
CA ILE A 74 -4.16 3.50 -5.89
C ILE A 74 -4.95 2.68 -4.89
N ASP A 75 -5.21 1.43 -5.24
CA ASP A 75 -5.83 0.44 -4.38
C ASP A 75 -4.92 -0.78 -4.30
N ILE A 76 -4.89 -1.43 -3.14
CA ILE A 76 -4.09 -2.62 -2.90
C ILE A 76 -4.90 -3.65 -2.13
N GLU A 77 -4.74 -4.90 -2.52
CA GLU A 77 -5.39 -6.05 -1.89
C GLU A 77 -4.44 -7.23 -1.86
N LEU A 78 -4.64 -8.14 -0.90
CA LEU A 78 -3.93 -9.42 -0.89
C LEU A 78 -4.17 -10.14 -2.22
N TYR A 79 -3.09 -10.60 -2.83
CA TYR A 79 -3.18 -11.44 -4.02
C TYR A 79 -3.11 -12.90 -3.58
N ASP A 80 -4.27 -13.53 -3.58
CA ASP A 80 -4.49 -14.93 -3.19
C ASP A 80 -4.36 -15.92 -4.36
N GLY A 81 -3.93 -15.43 -5.54
CA GLY A 81 -3.97 -16.16 -6.80
C GLY A 81 -3.50 -17.62 -6.69
N GLU A 82 -4.39 -18.54 -7.08
CA GLU A 82 -4.04 -19.94 -7.32
C GLU A 82 -2.83 -19.97 -8.26
N ILE A 83 -1.73 -20.55 -7.77
CA ILE A 83 -0.60 -20.90 -8.61
C ILE A 83 -1.08 -22.04 -9.51
N TYR A 84 -1.62 -21.71 -10.68
CA TYR A 84 -1.72 -22.70 -11.77
C TYR A 84 -0.30 -22.99 -12.23
N GLY A 85 0.33 -23.94 -11.55
CA GLY A 85 1.60 -24.57 -11.94
C GLY A 85 1.40 -25.61 -13.03
#